data_AF-A0AA38VTX0-F1
#
_entry.id   AF-A0AA38VTX0-F1
#
_cell.length_a   1.000
_cell.length_b   1.000
_cell.length_c   1.000
_cell.angle_alpha   90.00
_cell.angle_beta   90.00
_cell.angle_gamma   90.00
#
_symmetry.space_group_name_H-M   'P 1'
#
loop_
_entity.id
_entity.type
_entity.pdbx_description
1 polymer ?
#
loop_
_entity_poly.entity_id
_entity_poly.type
_entity_poly.pdbx_seq_one_letter_code
_entity_poly.pdbx_strand_id
1 'polypeptide(L)'
;MGLPGTILRWVLIAFNVTSIQAHYTNRLTPWFSRNLEEKMPLHNKVLFGDPGLPIGLVRIIFVSLNLMLATMQLIPSLRTLGLKVGFALLCVGFYSDLKLRESPIPHLTLFSLVGAALYFAEG
;
A
#
# COMPACT_ATOMS: atom_id res chain seq x y z
N MET A 1 19.68 -12.49 -6.91
CA MET A 1 18.21 -12.44 -7.10
C MET A 1 17.88 -12.91 -8.50
N GLY A 2 17.04 -13.93 -8.61
CA GLY A 2 16.52 -14.35 -9.91
C GLY A 2 15.63 -13.26 -10.53
N LEU A 3 15.43 -13.35 -11.85
CA LEU A 3 14.54 -12.47 -12.63
C LEU A 3 13.17 -12.22 -11.97
N PRO A 4 12.49 -13.21 -11.34
CA PRO A 4 11.19 -13.00 -10.69
C PRO A 4 11.24 -11.99 -9.53
N GLY A 5 12.27 -12.08 -8.68
CA GLY A 5 12.44 -11.17 -7.54
C GLY A 5 12.70 -9.72 -7.96
N THR A 6 13.34 -9.51 -9.12
CA THR A 6 13.57 -8.17 -9.68
C THR A 6 12.28 -7.58 -10.26
N ILE A 7 11.49 -8.38 -10.98
CA ILE A 7 10.19 -7.94 -11.52
C ILE A 7 9.24 -7.54 -10.39
N LEU A 8 9.10 -8.40 -9.37
CA LEU A 8 8.23 -8.12 -8.22
C LEU A 8 8.62 -6.84 -7.49
N ARG A 9 9.92 -6.56 -7.34
CA ARG A 9 10.41 -5.31 -6.76
C ARG A 9 9.90 -4.09 -7.55
N TRP A 10 10.04 -4.10 -8.87
CA TRP A 10 9.63 -2.97 -9.69
C TRP A 10 8.12 -2.78 -9.71
N VAL A 11 7.35 -3.87 -9.70
CA VAL A 11 5.88 -3.83 -9.56
C VAL A 11 5.48 -3.16 -8.24
N LEU A 12 6.11 -3.54 -7.13
CA LEU A 12 5.82 -2.95 -5.82
C LEU A 12 6.21 -1.47 -5.74
N ILE A 13 7.36 -1.09 -6.32
CA ILE A 13 7.77 0.33 -6.40
C ILE A 13 6.74 1.13 -7.22
N ALA A 14 6.37 0.63 -8.40
CA ALA A 14 5.40 1.29 -9.26
C ALA A 14 4.06 1.46 -8.54
N PHE A 15 3.57 0.43 -7.85
CA PHE A 15 2.35 0.51 -7.06
C PHE A 15 2.39 1.62 -5.99
N ASN A 16 3.48 1.71 -5.22
CA ASN A 16 3.63 2.75 -4.19
C ASN A 16 3.68 4.15 -4.81
N VAL A 17 4.41 4.33 -5.92
CA VAL A 17 4.51 5.61 -6.63
C VAL A 17 3.14 6.03 -7.20
N THR A 18 2.41 5.10 -7.81
CA THR A 18 1.06 5.35 -8.30
C THR A 18 0.10 5.71 -7.16
N SER A 19 0.24 5.05 -6.00
CA SER A 19 -0.56 5.37 -4.82
C SER A 19 -0.28 6.78 -4.30
N ILE A 20 0.98 7.20 -4.22
CA ILE A 20 1.36 8.59 -3.91
C ILE A 20 0.72 9.54 -4.90
N GLN A 21 0.84 9.28 -6.21
CA GLN A 21 0.28 10.14 -7.23
C GLN A 21 -1.24 10.30 -7.09
N ALA A 22 -1.95 9.22 -6.79
CA ALA A 22 -3.41 9.23 -6.65
C ALA A 22 -3.91 10.14 -5.52
N HIS A 23 -3.08 10.37 -4.49
CA HIS A 23 -3.38 11.31 -3.40
C HIS A 23 -3.21 12.78 -3.78
N TYR A 24 -2.44 13.09 -4.83
CA TYR A 24 -2.17 14.47 -5.27
C TYR A 24 -2.93 14.86 -6.53
N THR A 25 -3.26 13.91 -7.40
CA THR A 25 -3.93 14.19 -8.66
C THR A 25 -4.67 12.97 -9.20
N ASN A 26 -5.78 13.22 -9.89
CA ASN A 26 -6.57 12.22 -10.60
C ASN A 26 -6.12 11.99 -12.06
N ARG A 27 -5.03 12.62 -12.52
CA ARG A 27 -4.64 12.58 -13.94
C ARG A 27 -4.16 11.22 -14.44
N LEU A 28 -3.32 10.52 -13.67
CA LEU A 28 -2.78 9.22 -14.13
C LEU A 28 -3.69 8.05 -13.75
N THR A 29 -4.42 8.17 -12.64
CA THR A 29 -5.28 7.09 -12.11
C THR A 29 -6.65 7.60 -11.65
N PRO A 30 -7.47 8.17 -12.54
CA PRO A 30 -8.71 8.87 -12.18
C PRO A 30 -9.75 7.99 -11.48
N TRP A 31 -9.78 6.69 -11.78
CA TRP A 31 -10.67 5.75 -11.10
C TRP A 31 -10.16 5.43 -9.69
N PHE A 32 -8.86 5.21 -9.54
CA PHE A 32 -8.25 4.92 -8.25
C PHE A 32 -8.33 6.12 -7.30
N SER A 33 -8.05 7.34 -7.78
CA SER A 33 -8.21 8.57 -6.99
C SER A 33 -9.64 8.78 -6.50
N ARG A 34 -10.64 8.56 -7.35
CA ARG A 34 -12.06 8.66 -6.95
C ARG A 34 -12.43 7.64 -5.89
N ASN A 35 -12.02 6.39 -6.09
CA ASN A 35 -12.24 5.35 -5.09
C ASN A 35 -11.54 5.69 -3.76
N LEU A 36 -10.33 6.24 -3.81
CA LEU A 36 -9.61 6.72 -2.62
C LEU A 36 -10.40 7.81 -1.89
N GLU A 37 -10.92 8.81 -2.59
CA GLU A 37 -11.71 9.90 -1.99
C GLU A 37 -13.01 9.41 -1.36
N GLU A 38 -13.71 8.48 -2.00
CA GLU A 38 -14.98 7.93 -1.51
C GLU A 38 -14.80 6.98 -0.31
N LYS A 39 -13.76 6.14 -0.34
CA LYS A 39 -13.58 5.07 0.65
C LYS A 39 -12.75 5.48 1.86
N MET A 40 -11.80 6.40 1.69
CA MET A 40 -10.87 6.80 2.75
C MET A 40 -11.56 7.25 4.06
N PRO A 41 -12.66 8.05 4.05
CA PRO A 41 -13.33 8.43 5.29
C PRO A 41 -13.87 7.22 6.07
N LEU A 42 -14.37 6.21 5.37
CA LEU A 42 -14.89 4.98 5.98
C LEU A 42 -13.76 4.16 6.60
N HIS A 43 -12.66 3.96 5.86
CA HIS A 43 -11.49 3.26 6.36
C HIS A 43 -10.84 3.97 7.55
N ASN A 44 -10.76 5.31 7.53
CA ASN A 44 -10.21 6.09 8.64
C ASN A 44 -11.02 5.88 9.91
N LYS A 45 -12.35 5.88 9.82
CA LYS A 45 -13.22 5.61 10.96
C LYS A 45 -12.95 4.23 11.57
N VAL A 46 -12.74 3.21 10.72
CA VAL A 46 -12.43 1.84 11.19
C VAL A 46 -11.04 1.73 11.80
N LEU A 47 -10.04 2.38 11.21
CA LEU A 47 -8.65 2.25 11.61
C LEU A 47 -8.28 3.12 12.81
N PHE A 48 -8.87 4.32 12.91
CA PHE A 48 -8.48 5.33 13.89
C PHE A 48 -9.61 5.67 14.88
N GLY A 49 -10.81 5.11 14.71
CA GLY A 49 -11.95 5.38 15.58
C GLY A 49 -12.56 6.78 15.44
N ASP A 50 -12.01 7.62 14.55
CA ASP A 50 -12.41 9.00 14.35
C ASP A 50 -12.74 9.29 12.88
N PRO A 51 -14.00 9.65 12.53
CA PRO A 51 -14.35 10.08 11.19
C PRO A 51 -13.77 11.46 10.81
N GLY A 52 -13.20 12.20 11.77
CA GLY A 52 -12.79 13.60 11.63
C GLY A 52 -11.29 13.85 11.42
N LEU A 53 -10.47 12.81 11.23
CA LEU A 53 -9.05 13.01 10.92
C LEU A 53 -8.90 13.94 9.70
N PRO A 54 -8.17 15.07 9.81
CA PRO A 54 -8.04 16.00 8.71
C PRO A 54 -7.51 15.30 7.47
N ILE A 55 -8.19 15.46 6.33
CA ILE A 55 -7.82 14.82 5.05
C ILE A 55 -6.34 15.08 4.71
N GLY A 56 -5.83 16.27 5.05
CA GLY A 56 -4.42 16.62 4.89
C GLY A 56 -3.47 15.74 5.71
N LEU A 57 -3.82 15.42 6.97
CA LEU A 57 -3.02 14.57 7.84
C LEU A 57 -3.01 13.12 7.35
N VAL A 58 -4.17 12.60 6.98
CA VAL A 58 -4.32 11.24 6.43
C VAL A 58 -3.51 11.09 5.14
N ARG A 59 -3.58 12.10 4.27
CA ARG A 59 -2.76 12.19 3.06
C ARG A 59 -1.28 12.12 3.38
N ILE A 60 -0.80 12.93 4.35
CA ILE A 60 0.62 12.91 4.75
C ILE A 60 1.03 11.52 5.21
N ILE A 61 0.24 10.87 6.07
CA ILE A 61 0.53 9.52 6.57
C ILE A 61 0.65 8.52 5.42
N PHE A 62 -0.34 8.43 4.54
CA PHE A 62 -0.31 7.46 3.44
C PHE A 62 0.79 7.75 2.42
N VAL A 63 1.04 9.02 2.09
CA VAL A 63 2.14 9.39 1.19
C VAL A 63 3.49 9.03 1.83
N SER A 64 3.69 9.33 3.12
CA SER A 64 4.92 8.98 3.84
C SER A 64 5.13 7.47 3.91
N LEU A 65 4.08 6.69 4.16
CA LEU A 65 4.17 5.22 4.17
C LEU A 65 4.54 4.66 2.80
N ASN A 66 3.87 5.08 1.73
CA ASN A 66 4.18 4.61 0.39
C ASN A 66 5.59 5.03 -0.06
N LEU A 67 6.01 6.26 0.29
CA LEU A 67 7.36 6.75 -0.01
C LEU A 67 8.41 5.92 0.74
N MET A 68 8.21 5.69 2.04
CA MET A 68 9.08 4.85 2.86
C MET A 68 9.21 3.45 2.26
N LEU A 69 8.10 2.79 1.91
CA LEU A 69 8.11 1.46 1.31
C LEU A 69 8.85 1.45 -0.04
N ALA A 70 8.59 2.42 -0.91
CA ALA A 70 9.29 2.54 -2.19
C ALA A 70 10.81 2.73 -1.99
N THR A 71 11.22 3.61 -1.08
CA THR A 71 12.64 3.83 -0.74
C THR A 71 13.29 2.58 -0.17
N MET A 72 12.62 1.86 0.74
CA MET A 72 13.14 0.60 1.29
C MET A 72 13.26 -0.48 0.22
N GLN A 73 12.38 -0.50 -0.80
CA GLN A 73 12.54 -1.40 -1.95
C GLN A 73 13.71 -0.99 -2.86
N LEU A 74 14.10 0.29 -2.88
CA LEU A 74 15.23 0.77 -3.68
C LEU A 74 16.58 0.44 -3.05
N ILE A 75 16.66 0.43 -1.72
CA ILE A 75 17.89 0.20 -0.95
C ILE A 75 18.03 -1.31 -0.66
N PRO A 76 19.02 -2.02 -1.22
CA PRO A 76 19.13 -3.48 -1.08
C PRO A 76 19.15 -3.98 0.36
N SER A 77 19.83 -3.27 1.27
CA SER A 77 19.96 -3.65 2.69
C SER A 77 18.65 -3.50 3.48
N LEU A 78 17.70 -2.68 3.01
CA LEU A 78 16.43 -2.44 3.70
C LEU A 78 15.26 -3.19 3.07
N ARG A 79 15.49 -3.87 1.94
CA ARG A 79 14.43 -4.46 1.13
C ARG A 79 13.57 -5.44 1.91
N THR A 80 14.19 -6.41 2.58
CA THR A 80 13.47 -7.45 3.34
C THR A 80 12.66 -6.84 4.48
N LEU A 81 13.23 -5.84 5.17
CA LEU A 81 12.49 -5.10 6.19
C LEU A 81 11.29 -4.36 5.58
N GLY A 82 11.47 -3.68 4.45
CA GLY A 82 10.40 -2.97 3.76
C GLY A 82 9.27 -3.89 3.30
N LEU A 83 9.60 -5.10 2.85
CA LEU A 83 8.61 -6.12 2.51
C LEU A 83 7.84 -6.61 3.75
N LYS A 84 8.52 -6.84 4.88
CA LYS A 84 7.88 -7.23 6.15
C LYS A 84 6.95 -6.14 6.68
N VAL A 85 7.38 -4.89 6.64
CA VAL A 85 6.55 -3.73 7.01
C VAL A 85 5.35 -3.61 6.09
N GLY A 86 5.56 -3.71 4.77
CA GLY A 86 4.46 -3.68 3.78
C GLY A 86 3.45 -4.80 4.01
N PHE A 87 3.92 -6.01 4.30
CA PHE A 87 3.07 -7.17 4.60
C PHE A 87 2.20 -6.93 5.84
N ALA A 88 2.79 -6.39 6.92
CA ALA A 88 2.04 -6.05 8.13
C ALA A 88 0.97 -4.97 7.87
N LEU A 89 1.30 -3.92 7.09
CA LEU A 89 0.34 -2.87 6.73
C LEU A 89 -0.81 -3.41 5.86
N LEU A 90 -0.55 -4.38 4.98
CA LEU A 90 -1.59 -5.03 4.19
C LEU A 90 -2.56 -5.83 5.06
N CYS A 91 -2.11 -6.43 6.17
CA CYS A 91 -3.01 -7.06 7.14
C CYS A 91 -3.96 -6.04 7.78
N VAL A 92 -3.48 -4.82 8.08
CA VAL A 92 -4.30 -3.74 8.62
C VAL A 92 -5.35 -3.29 7.60
N GLY A 93 -4.95 -3.12 6.33
CA GLY A 93 -5.86 -2.79 5.23
C GLY A 93 -6.92 -3.87 5.00
N PHE A 94 -6.51 -5.14 4.95
CA PHE A 94 -7.40 -6.28 4.82
C PHE A 94 -8.43 -6.37 5.97
N TYR A 95 -8.00 -6.14 7.21
CA TYR A 95 -8.91 -6.05 8.35
C TYR A 95 -9.96 -4.94 8.17
N SER A 96 -9.54 -3.78 7.64
CA SER A 96 -10.43 -2.65 7.36
C SER A 96 -11.50 -3.02 6.33
N ASP A 97 -11.10 -3.66 5.22
CA ASP A 97 -12.03 -4.15 4.19
C ASP A 97 -13.10 -5.08 4.79
N LEU A 98 -12.67 -6.06 5.61
CA LEU A 98 -13.58 -7.01 6.25
C LEU A 98 -14.58 -6.31 7.19
N LYS A 99 -14.11 -5.30 7.94
CA LYS A 99 -14.98 -4.52 8.84
C LYS A 99 -16.00 -3.69 8.07
N LEU A 100 -15.63 -3.16 6.91
CA LEU A 100 -16.53 -2.40 6.03
C LEU A 100 -17.36 -3.29 5.08
N ARG A 101 -17.15 -4.62 5.11
CA ARG A 101 -17.75 -5.59 4.18
C ARG A 101 -17.44 -5.28 2.72
N GLU A 102 -16.26 -4.70 2.47
CA GLU A 102 -15.76 -4.45 1.12
C GLU A 102 -15.05 -5.68 0.56
N SER A 103 -14.83 -5.67 -0.76
CA SER A 103 -14.10 -6.75 -1.42
C SER A 103 -12.65 -6.77 -0.95
N PRO A 104 -12.15 -7.86 -0.35
CA PRO A 104 -10.78 -7.95 0.13
C PRO A 104 -9.76 -8.26 -0.98
N ILE A 105 -10.22 -8.42 -2.22
CA ILE A 105 -9.40 -8.85 -3.36
C ILE A 105 -8.18 -7.95 -3.60
N PRO A 106 -8.26 -6.60 -3.53
CA PRO A 106 -7.09 -5.74 -3.72
C PRO A 106 -5.99 -6.02 -2.69
N HIS A 107 -6.35 -6.08 -1.40
CA HIS A 107 -5.39 -6.37 -0.33
C HIS A 107 -4.85 -7.80 -0.39
N LEU A 108 -5.68 -8.80 -0.74
CA LEU A 108 -5.21 -10.18 -0.96
C LEU A 108 -4.22 -10.29 -2.13
N THR A 109 -4.45 -9.54 -3.20
CA THR A 109 -3.55 -9.51 -4.37
C THR A 109 -2.20 -8.93 -3.98
N LEU A 110 -2.20 -7.77 -3.30
CA LEU A 110 -0.97 -7.16 -2.80
C LEU A 110 -0.27 -8.03 -1.76
N PHE A 111 -1.02 -8.69 -0.88
CA PHE A 111 -0.49 -9.63 0.11
C PHE A 111 0.23 -10.79 -0.56
N SER A 112 -0.35 -11.34 -1.63
CA SER A 112 0.25 -12.42 -2.42
C SER A 112 1.52 -11.95 -3.14
N LEU A 113 1.51 -10.75 -3.72
CA LEU A 113 2.68 -10.17 -4.39
C LEU A 113 3.83 -9.90 -3.41
N VAL A 114 3.54 -9.33 -2.24
CA VAL A 114 4.55 -9.07 -1.20
C VAL A 114 5.06 -10.39 -0.59
N GLY A 115 4.17 -11.36 -0.35
CA GLY A 115 4.54 -12.69 0.13
C GLY A 115 5.45 -13.43 -0.85
N ALA A 116 5.14 -13.41 -2.15
CA ALA A 116 6.02 -13.95 -3.18
C ALA A 116 7.37 -13.21 -3.22
N ALA A 117 7.36 -11.88 -3.09
CA ALA A 117 8.58 -11.09 -3.07
C ALA A 117 9.46 -11.39 -1.84
N LEU A 118 8.85 -11.70 -0.68
CA LEU A 118 9.54 -12.17 0.52
C LEU A 118 10.15 -13.55 0.31
N TYR A 119 9.38 -14.50 -0.24
CA TYR A 119 9.87 -15.85 -0.54
C TYR A 119 11.13 -15.82 -1.42
N PHE A 120 11.15 -15.01 -2.47
CA PHE A 120 12.32 -14.83 -3.34
C PHE A 120 13.43 -13.92 -2.77
N ALA A 121 13.20 -13.26 -1.64
CA ALA A 121 14.20 -12.44 -0.97
C ALA A 121 14.91 -13.20 0.16
N GLU A 122 14.24 -14.17 0.77
CA GLU A 122 14.78 -15.01 1.85
C GLU A 122 15.24 -16.40 1.37
N GLY A 123 14.75 -16.88 0.21
CA GLY A 123 15.24 -18.09 -0.48
C GLY A 123 16.29 -17.79 -1.54
#